data_AF-A0A364MYJ3-F1
#
_entry.id   AF-A0A364MYJ3-F1
#
_cell.length_a   1.000
_cell.length_b   1.000
_cell.length_c   1.000
_cell.angle_alpha   90.00
_cell.angle_beta   90.00
_cell.angle_gamma   90.00
#
_symmetry.space_group_name_H-M   'P 1'
#
loop_
_entity.id
_entity.type
_entity.pdbx_description
1 polymer ?
#
loop_
_entity_poly.entity_id
_entity_poly.type
_entity_poly.pdbx_seq_one_letter_code
_entity_poly.pdbx_strand_id
1 'polypeptide(L)'
;MVEAVQPEQVGAAENAPPAVAPGENLEKPANGAPRKPRPRRPNYNEIHAKPLPLDVYALPGFVPHNPISIVRLAISLISQSLWPPKSHTVVHKAYYSVETQSIHVTDPASIRALWEHGFWGKGSLSRSEPQWLVAEKRRRGAQASKTSTEVTQSRREERRQFKLERAKAQREAIEQQLRQEGKLAPDASLDQLADGDLKDTPINGDVKAPTVDQTASATLGEDDANAEPEEVDVPDMEHLQLTPEEAFFLSYVLGVLEIVDVDTNESDDQSISYPAWYLLRLYCAHASISSDTAGVEQSLAYLRTAYNLSKGATRMDPALSRIPSIAPDNPFLLKYVVFHHFRSLGWVVRPGIKFAVDYLLYIRGPAFTHAEFAIMIIPSYSAAYWNEQENPEAISRVANKACKDWWWFHRVNRVQTQVMKTLMLVYVEVPEPWDTNSTDKDGFKVDIGSVLKRYKVREFVFKRWSPSRNRD
;
A
#
# COMPACT_ATOMS: atom_id res chain seq x y z
N MET A 1 -26.31 90.41 18.75
CA MET A 1 -25.88 88.99 18.79
C MET A 1 -27.02 88.24 19.45
N VAL A 2 -28.14 88.10 18.74
CA VAL A 2 -28.53 86.94 17.90
C VAL A 2 -28.72 85.70 18.76
N GLU A 3 -29.99 85.49 19.10
CA GLU A 3 -30.62 84.35 19.73
C GLU A 3 -30.91 83.27 18.67
N ALA A 4 -30.79 82.00 19.01
CA ALA A 4 -31.29 80.90 18.17
C ALA A 4 -31.75 79.71 19.03
N VAL A 5 -33.08 79.63 19.14
CA VAL A 5 -33.90 78.49 19.53
C VAL A 5 -34.08 77.55 18.32
N GLN A 6 -34.33 76.26 18.58
CA GLN A 6 -34.66 75.23 17.58
C GLN A 6 -35.86 75.58 16.69
N PRO A 7 -35.99 74.92 15.52
CA PRO A 7 -37.30 74.35 15.20
C PRO A 7 -37.26 72.99 14.46
N GLU A 8 -38.46 72.40 14.37
CA GLU A 8 -38.83 71.17 13.69
C GLU A 8 -39.71 71.46 12.44
N GLN A 9 -39.59 70.61 11.41
CA GLN A 9 -40.57 70.20 10.36
C GLN A 9 -40.77 70.90 8.97
N VAL A 10 -41.09 70.01 7.99
CA VAL A 10 -41.84 70.08 6.69
C VAL A 10 -41.07 70.58 5.44
N GLY A 11 -41.10 70.03 4.20
CA GLY A 11 -41.79 68.91 3.52
C GLY A 11 -41.58 68.94 1.97
N ALA A 12 -42.30 68.06 1.22
CA ALA A 12 -42.48 67.89 -0.26
C ALA A 12 -41.56 66.87 -1.01
N ALA A 13 -42.03 65.68 -1.45
CA ALA A 13 -42.87 65.30 -2.63
C ALA A 13 -42.05 65.29 -3.96
N GLU A 14 -42.09 64.37 -4.94
CA GLU A 14 -42.83 63.14 -5.29
C GLU A 14 -42.13 62.51 -6.54
N ASN A 15 -42.09 61.17 -6.71
CA ASN A 15 -42.22 60.40 -7.98
C ASN A 15 -41.75 58.92 -7.86
N ALA A 16 -42.67 57.98 -8.07
CA ALA A 16 -42.47 56.52 -8.25
C ALA A 16 -42.35 56.15 -9.75
N PRO A 17 -41.86 54.97 -10.20
CA PRO A 17 -42.56 53.65 -10.12
C PRO A 17 -41.60 52.39 -10.12
N PRO A 18 -42.04 51.14 -10.38
CA PRO A 18 -43.05 50.31 -9.70
C PRO A 18 -42.47 48.98 -9.12
N ALA A 19 -43.30 48.30 -8.32
CA ALA A 19 -43.01 47.06 -7.58
C ALA A 19 -43.02 45.77 -8.44
N VAL A 20 -42.17 44.80 -8.08
CA VAL A 20 -42.18 43.42 -8.56
C VAL A 20 -42.44 42.48 -7.37
N ALA A 21 -43.42 41.58 -7.54
CA ALA A 21 -43.94 40.67 -6.53
C ALA A 21 -42.92 39.57 -6.11
N PRO A 22 -43.01 39.03 -4.88
CA PRO A 22 -42.17 37.93 -4.43
C PRO A 22 -42.64 36.60 -5.03
N GLY A 23 -41.77 35.95 -5.80
CA GLY A 23 -42.01 34.62 -6.36
C GLY A 23 -42.02 33.53 -5.29
N GLU A 24 -43.07 32.71 -5.31
CA GLU A 24 -43.24 31.52 -4.49
C GLU A 24 -42.14 30.49 -4.78
N ASN A 25 -41.40 30.07 -3.74
CA ASN A 25 -40.52 28.91 -3.79
C ASN A 25 -41.37 27.63 -3.80
N LEU A 26 -41.63 27.08 -4.98
CA LEU A 26 -42.17 25.73 -5.13
C LEU A 26 -41.04 24.71 -4.87
N GLU A 27 -40.94 24.23 -3.64
CA GLU A 27 -40.18 23.03 -3.31
C GLU A 27 -40.82 21.82 -4.01
N LYS A 28 -40.10 21.23 -4.97
CA LYS A 28 -40.45 19.94 -5.57
C LYS A 28 -40.35 18.84 -4.51
N PRO A 29 -41.39 17.99 -4.31
CA PRO A 29 -41.29 16.86 -3.39
C PRO A 29 -40.29 15.84 -3.94
N ALA A 30 -39.28 15.51 -3.16
CA ALA A 30 -38.33 14.46 -3.46
C ALA A 30 -39.07 13.11 -3.46
N ASN A 31 -39.19 12.48 -4.63
CA ASN A 31 -39.64 11.10 -4.78
C ASN A 31 -38.62 10.16 -4.11
N GLY A 32 -38.80 9.93 -2.81
CA GLY A 32 -37.96 9.07 -2.00
C GLY A 32 -38.37 7.60 -2.16
N ALA A 33 -37.93 6.95 -3.23
CA ALA A 33 -37.98 5.49 -3.30
C ALA A 33 -37.22 4.90 -2.08
N PRO A 34 -37.79 3.91 -1.37
CA PRO A 34 -37.15 3.33 -0.19
C PRO A 34 -35.84 2.67 -0.61
N ARG A 35 -34.72 3.25 -0.17
CA ARG A 35 -33.38 2.70 -0.44
C ARG A 35 -33.29 1.32 0.20
N LYS A 36 -33.10 0.27 -0.61
CA LYS A 36 -32.87 -1.10 -0.14
C LYS A 36 -31.77 -1.11 0.94
N PRO A 37 -31.95 -1.87 2.04
CA PRO A 37 -30.97 -1.91 3.12
C PRO A 37 -29.62 -2.39 2.57
N ARG A 38 -28.57 -1.62 2.85
CA ARG A 38 -27.22 -1.95 2.40
C ARG A 38 -26.76 -3.22 3.11
N PRO A 39 -26.13 -4.18 2.41
CA PRO A 39 -25.48 -5.29 3.10
C PRO A 39 -24.45 -4.72 4.08
N ARG A 40 -24.47 -5.23 5.31
CA ARG A 40 -23.55 -4.80 6.36
C ARG A 40 -22.13 -5.19 5.94
N ARG A 41 -21.19 -4.27 6.12
CA ARG A 41 -19.77 -4.57 5.88
C ARG A 41 -19.33 -5.67 6.86
N PRO A 42 -18.39 -6.54 6.47
CA PRO A 42 -17.75 -7.45 7.41
C PRO A 42 -17.19 -6.67 8.61
N ASN A 43 -17.23 -7.27 9.80
CA ASN A 43 -16.66 -6.63 10.98
C ASN A 43 -15.13 -6.76 10.94
N TYR A 44 -14.46 -5.78 10.35
CA TYR A 44 -13.00 -5.77 10.25
C TYR A 44 -12.28 -5.82 11.60
N ASN A 45 -12.92 -5.36 12.68
CA ASN A 45 -12.33 -5.45 14.01
C ASN A 45 -12.18 -6.89 14.50
N GLU A 46 -13.10 -7.78 14.11
CA GLU A 46 -13.04 -9.21 14.42
C GLU A 46 -12.04 -9.91 13.50
N ILE A 47 -12.08 -9.59 12.20
CA ILE A 47 -11.20 -10.18 11.18
C ILE A 47 -9.73 -9.87 11.48
N HIS A 48 -9.42 -8.61 11.77
CA HIS A 48 -8.05 -8.15 12.09
C HIS A 48 -7.87 -7.94 13.59
N ALA A 49 -8.44 -8.83 14.41
CA ALA A 49 -8.29 -8.76 15.86
C ALA A 49 -6.84 -9.00 16.30
N LYS A 50 -6.13 -9.91 15.63
CA LYS A 50 -4.71 -10.16 15.89
C LYS A 50 -3.84 -9.28 14.97
N PRO A 51 -2.90 -8.49 15.52
CA PRO A 51 -2.03 -7.62 14.71
C PRO A 51 -0.87 -8.36 14.03
N LEU A 52 -0.54 -9.55 14.52
CA LEU A 52 0.56 -10.40 14.04
C LEU A 52 0.07 -11.86 13.94
N PRO A 53 0.64 -12.67 13.04
CA PRO A 53 0.28 -14.09 12.86
C PRO A 53 0.92 -14.96 13.96
N LEU A 54 0.80 -14.55 15.21
CA LEU A 54 1.38 -15.20 16.37
C LEU A 54 0.37 -15.18 17.52
N ASP A 55 0.38 -16.24 18.32
CA ASP A 55 -0.40 -16.27 19.55
C ASP A 55 0.38 -15.60 20.68
N VAL A 56 -0.12 -14.45 21.14
CA VAL A 56 0.50 -13.65 22.21
C VAL A 56 -0.21 -13.94 23.53
N TYR A 57 0.54 -14.44 24.50
CA TYR A 57 0.06 -14.75 25.85
C TYR A 57 0.45 -13.64 26.81
N ALA A 58 -0.29 -12.53 26.79
CA ALA A 58 0.00 -11.37 27.61
C ALA A 58 -0.08 -11.71 29.12
N LEU A 59 0.86 -11.18 29.89
CA LEU A 59 0.80 -11.24 31.34
C LEU A 59 -0.42 -10.44 31.85
N PRO A 60 -1.08 -10.91 32.93
CA PRO A 60 -2.19 -10.18 33.52
C PRO A 60 -1.74 -8.79 34.00
N GLY A 61 -2.63 -7.81 33.92
CA GLY A 61 -2.35 -6.44 34.37
C GLY A 61 -1.92 -6.40 35.85
N PHE A 62 -0.82 -5.71 36.10
CA PHE A 62 -0.28 -5.51 37.45
C PHE A 62 -0.92 -4.30 38.12
N VAL A 63 -1.59 -4.52 39.26
CA VAL A 63 -2.18 -3.48 40.11
C VAL A 63 -1.45 -3.53 41.45
N PRO A 64 -0.53 -2.59 41.73
CA PRO A 64 0.38 -2.67 42.88
C PRO A 64 -0.31 -2.80 44.23
N HIS A 65 -1.49 -2.19 44.38
CA HIS A 65 -2.25 -2.18 45.64
C HIS A 65 -3.12 -3.43 45.85
N ASN A 66 -3.26 -4.29 44.84
CA ASN A 66 -4.09 -5.49 44.92
C ASN A 66 -3.20 -6.73 45.08
N PRO A 67 -3.14 -7.37 46.26
CA PRO A 67 -2.33 -8.57 46.45
C PRO A 67 -2.75 -9.73 45.55
N ILE A 68 -4.03 -9.80 45.13
CA ILE A 68 -4.53 -10.80 44.19
C ILE A 68 -3.90 -10.59 42.80
N SER A 69 -3.63 -9.35 42.40
CA SER A 69 -2.93 -9.05 41.14
C SER A 69 -1.50 -9.57 41.16
N ILE A 70 -0.78 -9.41 42.29
CA ILE A 70 0.56 -9.98 42.48
C ILE A 70 0.52 -11.51 42.39
N VAL A 71 -0.41 -12.15 43.09
CA VAL A 71 -0.55 -13.61 43.08
C VAL A 71 -0.89 -14.11 41.67
N ARG A 72 -1.82 -13.45 40.96
CA ARG A 72 -2.18 -13.81 39.58
C ARG A 72 -0.99 -13.67 38.64
N LEU A 73 -0.21 -12.60 38.76
CA LEU A 73 1.01 -12.39 37.99
C LEU A 73 2.07 -13.46 38.30
N ALA A 74 2.29 -13.76 39.59
CA ALA A 74 3.24 -14.78 40.03
C ALA A 74 2.85 -16.17 39.51
N ILE A 75 1.57 -16.54 39.61
CA ILE A 75 1.06 -17.81 39.04
C ILE A 75 1.28 -17.82 37.53
N SER A 76 0.93 -16.75 36.81
CA SER A 76 1.13 -16.69 35.35
C SER A 76 2.61 -16.79 34.97
N LEU A 77 3.50 -16.11 35.69
CA LEU A 77 4.96 -16.18 35.46
C LEU A 77 5.50 -17.59 35.75
N ILE A 78 5.12 -18.20 36.87
CA ILE A 78 5.54 -19.57 37.22
C ILE A 78 5.01 -20.56 36.18
N SER A 79 3.72 -20.47 35.82
CA SER A 79 3.12 -21.38 34.83
C SER A 79 3.77 -21.24 33.46
N GLN A 80 4.01 -20.01 32.99
CA GLN A 80 4.62 -19.76 31.69
C GLN A 80 6.13 -20.08 31.70
N SER A 81 6.79 -20.01 32.86
CA SER A 81 8.19 -20.41 33.00
C SER A 81 8.37 -21.93 33.02
N LEU A 82 7.44 -22.67 33.65
CA LEU A 82 7.51 -24.14 33.73
C LEU A 82 6.94 -24.81 32.46
N TRP A 83 5.91 -24.22 31.87
CA TRP A 83 5.26 -24.69 30.64
C TRP A 83 5.10 -23.52 29.67
N PRO A 84 6.17 -23.15 28.94
CA PRO A 84 6.12 -22.05 27.99
C PRO A 84 5.10 -22.36 26.88
N PRO A 85 4.09 -21.50 26.68
CA PRO A 85 3.11 -21.72 25.63
C PRO A 85 3.78 -21.53 24.27
N LYS A 86 3.37 -22.33 23.28
CA LYS A 86 3.87 -22.20 21.91
C LYS A 86 3.16 -21.03 21.22
N SER A 87 3.93 -20.03 20.81
CA SER A 87 3.44 -18.87 20.05
C SER A 87 3.28 -19.16 18.55
N HIS A 88 4.02 -20.13 18.02
CA HIS A 88 4.06 -20.52 16.62
C HIS A 88 3.24 -21.78 16.40
N THR A 89 1.93 -21.61 16.25
CA THR A 89 1.00 -22.73 16.03
C THR A 89 1.01 -23.22 14.58
N VAL A 90 1.18 -22.29 13.62
CA VAL A 90 1.24 -22.58 12.19
C VAL A 90 2.46 -21.89 11.59
N VAL A 91 3.25 -22.64 10.82
CA VAL A 91 4.34 -22.12 10.00
C VAL A 91 3.89 -22.16 8.55
N HIS A 92 3.83 -21.00 7.91
CA HIS A 92 3.36 -20.83 6.55
C HIS A 92 4.48 -21.11 5.55
N LYS A 93 4.19 -21.85 4.48
CA LYS A 93 5.15 -22.10 3.41
C LYS A 93 5.01 -21.05 2.31
N ALA A 94 6.14 -20.56 1.83
CA ALA A 94 6.21 -19.62 0.72
C ALA A 94 7.32 -19.99 -0.25
N TYR A 95 7.17 -19.56 -1.50
CA TYR A 95 8.07 -19.92 -2.58
C TYR A 95 8.75 -18.68 -3.12
N TYR A 96 10.04 -18.77 -3.41
CA TYR A 96 10.74 -17.68 -4.07
C TYR A 96 10.55 -17.77 -5.59
N SER A 97 9.86 -16.79 -6.17
CA SER A 97 9.69 -16.69 -7.63
C SER A 97 10.83 -15.87 -8.23
N VAL A 98 11.72 -16.53 -8.96
CA VAL A 98 12.87 -15.89 -9.63
C VAL A 98 12.41 -14.89 -10.69
N GLU A 99 11.33 -15.21 -11.42
CA GLU A 99 10.79 -14.39 -12.51
C GLU A 99 10.28 -13.02 -12.02
N THR A 100 9.57 -13.03 -10.89
CA THR A 100 8.97 -11.80 -10.34
C THR A 100 9.82 -11.16 -9.25
N GLN A 101 10.90 -11.83 -8.83
CA GLN A 101 11.74 -11.46 -7.69
C GLN A 101 10.92 -11.19 -6.42
N SER A 102 9.86 -11.98 -6.24
CA SER A 102 8.91 -11.84 -5.14
C SER A 102 8.61 -13.18 -4.49
N ILE A 103 8.11 -13.13 -3.26
CA ILE A 103 7.82 -14.33 -2.47
C ILE A 103 6.33 -14.60 -2.59
N HIS A 104 5.97 -15.79 -3.05
CA HIS A 104 4.59 -16.19 -3.31
C HIS A 104 4.11 -17.16 -2.22
N VAL A 105 2.92 -16.92 -1.69
CA VAL A 105 2.19 -17.87 -0.84
C VAL A 105 0.96 -18.31 -1.62
N THR A 106 0.81 -19.62 -1.83
CA THR A 106 -0.27 -20.20 -2.64
C THR A 106 -1.34 -20.87 -1.79
N ASP A 107 -1.00 -21.35 -0.58
CA ASP A 107 -1.96 -22.00 0.32
C ASP A 107 -3.06 -21.00 0.77
N PRO A 108 -4.34 -21.24 0.46
CA PRO A 108 -5.43 -20.33 0.79
C PRO A 108 -5.56 -20.04 2.29
N ALA A 109 -5.29 -21.02 3.15
CA ALA A 109 -5.33 -20.84 4.60
C ALA A 109 -4.23 -19.89 5.08
N SER A 110 -3.01 -20.07 4.55
CA SER A 110 -1.87 -19.19 4.82
C SER A 110 -2.07 -17.79 4.26
N ILE A 111 -2.59 -17.65 3.04
CA ILE A 111 -2.93 -16.34 2.45
C ILE A 111 -3.89 -15.59 3.37
N ARG A 112 -4.95 -16.27 3.82
CA ARG A 112 -5.97 -15.68 4.69
C ARG A 112 -5.38 -15.32 6.05
N ALA A 113 -4.65 -16.22 6.70
CA ALA A 113 -4.03 -15.97 8.00
C ALA A 113 -3.06 -14.77 7.96
N LEU A 114 -2.20 -14.68 6.94
CA LEU A 114 -1.26 -13.56 6.77
C LEU A 114 -2.00 -12.23 6.48
N TRP A 115 -3.08 -12.27 5.72
CA TRP A 115 -3.86 -11.07 5.46
C TRP A 115 -4.65 -10.60 6.70
N GLU A 116 -5.33 -11.52 7.39
CA GLU A 116 -6.11 -11.26 8.61
C GLU A 116 -5.20 -10.78 9.74
N HIS A 117 -4.03 -11.41 9.92
CA HIS A 117 -3.12 -11.17 11.03
C HIS A 117 -1.95 -10.22 10.69
N GLY A 118 -2.24 -9.02 10.20
CA GLY A 118 -1.24 -7.97 10.04
C GLY A 118 -1.11 -7.36 8.64
N PHE A 119 -2.06 -7.64 7.73
CA PHE A 119 -2.12 -7.07 6.37
C PHE A 119 -0.87 -7.35 5.52
N TRP A 120 -0.29 -8.54 5.66
CA TRP A 120 0.90 -8.92 4.91
C TRP A 120 0.60 -9.13 3.43
N GLY A 121 1.52 -8.72 2.57
CA GLY A 121 1.49 -9.05 1.14
C GLY A 121 0.33 -8.44 0.38
N LYS A 122 0.26 -8.76 -0.92
CA LYS A 122 -0.78 -8.27 -1.82
C LYS A 122 -1.25 -9.43 -2.71
N GLY A 123 -2.56 -9.61 -2.82
CA GLY A 123 -3.12 -10.60 -3.75
C GLY A 123 -2.75 -10.27 -5.19
N SER A 124 -2.41 -11.29 -5.96
CA SER A 124 -2.09 -11.16 -7.39
C SER A 124 -3.33 -10.77 -8.21
N LEU A 125 -4.49 -11.32 -7.84
CA LEU A 125 -5.74 -11.15 -8.58
C LEU A 125 -6.78 -10.33 -7.78
N SER A 126 -6.73 -10.35 -6.45
CA SER A 126 -7.62 -9.53 -5.61
C SER A 126 -7.02 -8.20 -5.17
N ARG A 127 -7.88 -7.20 -4.95
CA ARG A 127 -7.45 -5.82 -4.60
C ARG A 127 -7.34 -5.55 -3.10
N SER A 128 -8.19 -6.17 -2.29
CA SER A 128 -8.36 -5.82 -0.87
C SER A 128 -8.44 -7.03 0.04
N GLU A 129 -9.16 -8.07 -0.38
CA GLU A 129 -9.38 -9.31 0.36
C GLU A 129 -9.16 -10.46 -0.63
N PRO A 130 -8.55 -11.59 -0.20
CA PRO A 130 -8.36 -12.77 -1.07
C PRO A 130 -9.71 -13.41 -1.37
N GLN A 131 -10.33 -12.97 -2.47
CA GLN A 131 -11.71 -13.31 -2.83
C GLN A 131 -11.83 -13.72 -4.30
N TRP A 132 -10.71 -13.89 -5.00
CA TRP A 132 -10.72 -14.17 -6.43
C TRP A 132 -11.47 -15.47 -6.73
N LEU A 133 -11.16 -16.55 -6.00
CA LEU A 133 -11.82 -17.85 -6.17
C LEU A 133 -13.34 -17.76 -6.00
N VAL A 134 -13.80 -17.01 -5.00
CA VAL A 134 -15.22 -16.78 -4.73
C VAL A 134 -15.87 -16.00 -5.87
N ALA A 135 -15.19 -14.98 -6.39
CA ALA A 135 -15.67 -14.20 -7.53
C ALA A 135 -15.73 -15.03 -8.83
N GLU A 136 -14.76 -15.92 -9.07
CA GLU A 136 -14.71 -16.76 -10.26
C GLU A 136 -15.76 -17.89 -10.20
N LYS A 137 -15.93 -18.55 -9.05
CA LYS A 137 -17.03 -19.50 -8.82
C LYS A 137 -18.39 -18.83 -9.04
N ARG A 138 -18.56 -17.57 -8.62
CA ARG A 138 -19.77 -16.79 -8.92
C ARG A 138 -19.94 -16.47 -10.40
N ARG A 139 -18.88 -16.06 -11.09
CA ARG A 139 -18.93 -15.75 -12.53
C ARG A 139 -19.40 -16.97 -13.33
N ARG A 140 -19.06 -18.18 -12.88
CA ARG A 140 -19.51 -19.46 -13.45
C ARG A 140 -20.88 -19.92 -12.96
N GLY A 141 -21.60 -19.11 -12.18
CA GLY A 141 -22.96 -19.38 -11.72
C GLY A 141 -23.08 -20.20 -10.43
N ALA A 142 -21.98 -20.54 -9.75
CA ALA A 142 -22.00 -21.46 -8.62
C ALA A 142 -22.34 -20.83 -7.25
N GLN A 143 -22.42 -19.49 -7.11
CA GLN A 143 -22.73 -18.82 -5.82
C GLN A 143 -23.52 -17.51 -5.96
N ALA A 144 -24.49 -17.27 -5.07
CA ALA A 144 -25.48 -16.18 -5.19
C ALA A 144 -25.15 -14.84 -4.46
N SER A 145 -24.26 -14.80 -3.46
CA SER A 145 -24.04 -13.60 -2.63
C SER A 145 -23.00 -12.65 -3.25
N LYS A 146 -23.24 -11.32 -3.35
CA LYS A 146 -22.33 -10.35 -4.02
C LYS A 146 -21.04 -10.04 -3.24
N THR A 147 -19.90 -9.93 -3.94
CA THR A 147 -18.60 -9.53 -3.31
C THR A 147 -18.49 -8.00 -3.10
N SER A 148 -17.70 -7.56 -2.11
CA SER A 148 -17.47 -6.14 -1.79
C SER A 148 -16.93 -5.30 -2.97
N THR A 149 -16.13 -5.91 -3.84
CA THR A 149 -15.57 -5.33 -5.06
C THR A 149 -16.64 -5.10 -6.13
N GLU A 150 -17.52 -6.07 -6.36
CA GLU A 150 -18.64 -6.00 -7.30
C GLU A 150 -19.66 -4.95 -6.87
N VAL A 151 -19.99 -4.91 -5.57
CA VAL A 151 -20.83 -3.85 -5.00
C VAL A 151 -20.20 -2.48 -5.26
N THR A 152 -18.87 -2.39 -5.22
CA THR A 152 -18.15 -1.14 -5.54
C THR A 152 -18.15 -0.82 -7.04
N GLN A 153 -18.07 -1.81 -7.92
CA GLN A 153 -18.13 -1.65 -9.39
C GLN A 153 -19.52 -1.23 -9.85
N SER A 154 -20.57 -1.92 -9.40
CA SER A 154 -21.96 -1.55 -9.67
C SER A 154 -22.25 -0.11 -9.22
N ARG A 155 -21.77 0.30 -8.03
CA ARG A 155 -21.85 1.71 -7.59
C ARG A 155 -21.05 2.69 -8.44
N ARG A 156 -19.99 2.26 -9.13
CA ARG A 156 -19.21 3.12 -10.03
C ARG A 156 -19.90 3.26 -11.37
N GLU A 157 -20.56 2.20 -11.84
CA GLU A 157 -21.40 2.20 -13.04
C GLU A 157 -22.63 3.07 -12.84
N GLU A 158 -23.35 2.91 -11.72
CA GLU A 158 -24.47 3.80 -11.35
C GLU A 158 -24.02 5.27 -11.27
N ARG A 159 -22.85 5.54 -10.66
CA ARG A 159 -22.30 6.91 -10.62
C ARG A 159 -21.88 7.42 -11.99
N ARG A 160 -21.40 6.55 -12.88
CA ARG A 160 -21.02 6.91 -14.24
C ARG A 160 -22.27 7.23 -15.06
N GLN A 161 -23.30 6.41 -14.96
CA GLN A 161 -24.60 6.62 -15.59
C GLN A 161 -25.22 7.93 -15.11
N PHE A 162 -25.27 8.16 -13.79
CA PHE A 162 -25.79 9.40 -13.24
C PHE A 162 -24.99 10.65 -13.68
N LYS A 163 -23.66 10.55 -13.79
CA LYS A 163 -22.83 11.63 -14.34
C LYS A 163 -23.12 11.85 -15.84
N LEU A 164 -23.31 10.78 -16.60
CA LEU A 164 -23.64 10.83 -18.02
C LEU A 164 -25.01 11.47 -18.23
N GLU A 165 -26.02 11.05 -17.48
CA GLU A 165 -27.38 11.62 -17.51
C GLU A 165 -27.37 13.10 -17.12
N ARG A 166 -26.62 13.48 -16.08
CA ARG A 166 -26.46 14.89 -15.70
C ARG A 166 -25.79 15.70 -16.81
N ALA A 167 -24.73 15.16 -17.42
CA ALA A 167 -24.04 15.83 -18.53
C ALA A 167 -24.96 15.97 -19.76
N LYS A 168 -25.76 14.94 -20.06
CA LYS A 168 -26.76 14.96 -21.12
C LYS A 168 -27.83 16.04 -20.87
N ALA A 169 -28.40 16.08 -19.67
CA ALA A 169 -29.39 17.08 -19.29
C ALA A 169 -28.83 18.52 -19.32
N GLN A 170 -27.58 18.72 -18.89
CA GLN A 170 -26.90 20.02 -19.00
C GLN A 170 -26.68 20.42 -20.46
N ARG A 171 -26.29 19.47 -21.31
CA ARG A 171 -26.10 19.71 -22.74
C ARG A 171 -27.41 20.07 -23.43
N GLU A 172 -28.49 19.32 -23.14
CA GLU A 172 -29.83 19.60 -23.67
C GLU A 172 -30.35 20.97 -23.21
N ALA A 173 -30.09 21.37 -21.96
CA ALA A 173 -30.48 22.70 -21.46
C ALA A 173 -29.72 23.84 -22.17
N ILE A 174 -28.42 23.67 -22.42
CA ILE A 174 -27.61 24.62 -23.18
C ILE A 174 -28.12 24.72 -24.62
N GLU A 175 -28.41 23.60 -25.27
CA GLU A 175 -28.94 23.55 -26.63
C GLU A 175 -30.30 24.27 -26.74
N GLN A 176 -31.19 24.07 -25.77
CA GLN A 176 -32.46 24.80 -25.69
C GLN A 176 -32.26 26.31 -25.51
N GLN A 177 -31.31 26.72 -24.66
CA GLN A 177 -30.99 28.13 -24.47
C GLN A 177 -30.46 28.78 -25.75
N LEU A 178 -29.50 28.16 -26.44
CA LEU A 178 -28.99 28.69 -27.72
C LEU A 178 -30.06 28.77 -28.81
N ARG A 179 -31.01 27.82 -28.81
CA ARG A 179 -32.14 27.80 -29.73
C ARG A 179 -33.12 28.95 -29.46
N GLN A 180 -33.34 29.30 -28.19
CA GLN A 180 -34.12 30.48 -27.81
C GLN A 180 -33.40 31.80 -28.14
N GLU A 181 -32.07 31.83 -28.00
CA GLU A 181 -31.23 32.98 -28.36
C GLU A 181 -31.06 33.17 -29.88
N GLY A 182 -31.66 32.31 -30.72
CA GLY A 182 -31.61 32.39 -32.18
C GLY A 182 -30.24 32.06 -32.80
N LYS A 183 -29.31 31.52 -32.01
CA LYS A 183 -27.95 31.16 -32.44
C LYS A 183 -27.88 29.75 -33.06
N LEU A 184 -28.96 28.96 -32.97
CA LEU A 184 -29.08 27.63 -33.58
C LEU A 184 -30.30 27.55 -34.51
N ALA A 185 -30.09 27.01 -35.72
CA ALA A 185 -31.17 26.75 -36.68
C ALA A 185 -32.08 25.59 -36.23
N PRO A 186 -33.34 25.47 -36.72
CA PRO A 186 -34.34 24.52 -36.23
C PRO A 186 -33.93 23.04 -36.29
N ASP A 187 -33.04 22.67 -37.20
CA ASP A 187 -32.62 21.27 -37.43
C ASP A 187 -31.13 21.02 -37.12
N ALA A 188 -30.42 22.03 -36.61
CA ALA A 188 -29.01 21.88 -36.26
C ALA A 188 -28.87 21.25 -34.87
N SER A 189 -27.99 20.25 -34.75
CA SER A 189 -27.58 19.69 -33.46
C SER A 189 -26.29 20.36 -33.00
N LEU A 190 -26.08 20.43 -31.68
CA LEU A 190 -24.86 21.03 -31.13
C LEU A 190 -23.55 20.35 -31.62
N ASP A 191 -23.61 19.13 -32.13
CA ASP A 191 -22.47 18.41 -32.75
C ASP A 191 -22.05 18.98 -34.12
N GLN A 192 -22.94 19.67 -34.84
CA GLN A 192 -22.65 20.22 -36.17
C GLN A 192 -21.93 21.59 -36.13
N LEU A 193 -21.89 22.24 -34.97
CA LEU A 193 -21.18 23.51 -34.76
C LEU A 193 -19.72 23.33 -34.33
N ALA A 194 -19.28 22.10 -34.05
CA ALA A 194 -17.92 21.80 -33.60
C ALA A 194 -16.86 21.85 -34.71
N ASP A 195 -17.26 21.95 -35.99
CA ASP A 195 -16.34 21.98 -37.14
C ASP A 195 -15.92 23.41 -37.58
N GLY A 196 -16.21 24.45 -36.80
CA GLY A 196 -15.98 25.84 -37.21
C GLY A 196 -15.55 26.80 -36.10
N ASP A 197 -14.44 26.53 -35.42
CA ASP A 197 -13.37 27.53 -35.17
C ASP A 197 -12.21 26.86 -34.41
N LEU A 198 -11.10 26.63 -35.12
CA LEU A 198 -9.83 26.26 -34.52
C LEU A 198 -9.01 27.53 -34.28
N LYS A 199 -8.91 27.96 -33.02
CA LYS A 199 -7.65 28.49 -32.47
C LYS A 199 -7.66 28.55 -30.93
N ASP A 200 -6.62 27.92 -30.40
CA ASP A 200 -6.02 28.05 -29.07
C ASP A 200 -6.70 27.38 -27.86
N THR A 201 -6.42 26.07 -27.71
CA THR A 201 -6.10 25.46 -26.40
C THR A 201 -5.20 24.22 -26.61
N PRO A 202 -4.23 23.96 -25.72
CA PRO A 202 -3.21 22.95 -25.95
C PRO A 202 -3.77 21.53 -25.81
N ILE A 203 -3.44 20.71 -26.81
CA ILE A 203 -3.70 19.28 -26.92
C ILE A 203 -3.08 18.55 -25.72
N ASN A 204 -3.90 17.78 -25.01
CA ASN A 204 -3.43 16.65 -24.22
C ASN A 204 -4.45 15.50 -24.27
N GLY A 205 -4.14 14.51 -25.12
CA GLY A 205 -4.49 13.10 -24.93
C GLY A 205 -5.89 12.65 -25.33
N ASP A 206 -5.98 12.12 -26.55
CA ASP A 206 -7.02 11.20 -27.00
C ASP A 206 -7.38 10.14 -25.95
N VAL A 207 -8.64 10.14 -25.51
CA VAL A 207 -9.28 8.94 -24.97
C VAL A 207 -10.27 8.47 -26.03
N LYS A 208 -9.79 7.62 -26.95
CA LYS A 208 -10.66 6.76 -27.75
C LYS A 208 -11.61 6.02 -26.81
N ALA A 209 -12.90 6.31 -26.92
CA ALA A 209 -13.94 5.44 -26.39
C ALA A 209 -13.75 4.05 -27.03
N PRO A 210 -13.69 2.96 -26.25
CA PRO A 210 -13.69 1.64 -26.84
C PRO A 210 -15.07 1.38 -27.43
N THR A 211 -15.09 1.01 -28.71
CA THR A 211 -16.21 0.39 -29.39
C THR A 211 -16.65 -0.82 -28.56
N VAL A 212 -17.81 -0.74 -27.93
CA VAL A 212 -18.45 -1.90 -27.32
C VAL A 212 -19.11 -2.66 -28.45
N ASP A 213 -18.55 -3.82 -28.78
CA ASP A 213 -19.20 -4.81 -29.62
C ASP A 213 -20.59 -5.12 -29.03
N GLN A 214 -21.62 -4.77 -29.78
CA GLN A 214 -22.97 -5.24 -29.56
C GLN A 214 -23.07 -6.69 -30.03
N THR A 215 -22.59 -7.63 -29.22
CA THR A 215 -23.05 -9.02 -29.28
C THR A 215 -23.21 -9.57 -27.87
N ALA A 216 -24.29 -10.32 -27.67
CA ALA A 216 -24.75 -10.91 -26.41
C ALA A 216 -25.46 -9.95 -25.41
N SER A 217 -26.57 -9.34 -25.85
CA SER A 217 -27.69 -9.12 -24.94
C SER A 217 -28.51 -10.42 -24.93
N ALA A 218 -28.07 -11.40 -24.13
CA ALA A 218 -28.90 -12.53 -23.78
C ALA A 218 -29.91 -12.04 -22.71
N THR A 219 -31.17 -11.96 -23.10
CA THR A 219 -32.30 -11.83 -22.20
C THR A 219 -32.27 -12.97 -21.18
N LEU A 220 -31.92 -12.67 -19.93
CA LEU A 220 -32.17 -13.59 -18.82
C LEU A 220 -33.60 -13.34 -18.35
N GLY A 221 -34.46 -14.31 -18.65
CA GLY A 221 -35.79 -14.42 -18.07
C GLY A 221 -35.68 -14.53 -16.56
N GLU A 222 -36.57 -13.83 -15.87
CA GLU A 222 -36.84 -14.02 -14.45
C GLU A 222 -37.59 -15.34 -14.26
N ASP A 223 -36.93 -16.49 -14.43
CA ASP A 223 -37.49 -17.80 -14.06
C ASP A 223 -36.35 -18.82 -13.99
N ASP A 224 -35.70 -18.94 -12.83
CA ASP A 224 -35.32 -20.25 -12.28
C ASP A 224 -34.74 -20.09 -10.87
N ALA A 225 -35.59 -20.24 -9.86
CA ALA A 225 -35.20 -20.22 -8.45
C ALA A 225 -34.77 -21.61 -7.93
N ASN A 226 -34.47 -22.58 -8.81
CA ASN A 226 -34.23 -23.96 -8.38
C ASN A 226 -33.26 -24.77 -9.25
N ALA A 227 -32.16 -24.16 -9.70
CA ALA A 227 -31.02 -24.90 -10.23
C ALA A 227 -30.03 -25.17 -9.07
N GLU A 228 -29.80 -26.45 -8.73
CA GLU A 228 -28.71 -26.81 -7.84
C GLU A 228 -27.37 -26.37 -8.47
N PRO A 229 -26.48 -25.69 -7.73
CA PRO A 229 -25.22 -25.23 -8.30
C PRO A 229 -24.34 -26.45 -8.62
N GLU A 230 -24.03 -26.64 -9.90
CA GLU A 230 -22.97 -27.56 -10.31
C GLU A 230 -21.67 -27.12 -9.60
N GLU A 231 -21.08 -28.02 -8.80
CA GLU A 231 -19.77 -27.82 -8.20
C GLU A 231 -18.70 -27.85 -9.30
N VAL A 232 -18.48 -26.70 -9.93
CA VAL A 232 -17.35 -26.54 -10.84
C VAL A 232 -16.07 -26.47 -9.99
N ASP A 233 -15.24 -27.50 -10.10
CA ASP A 233 -13.90 -27.51 -9.52
C ASP A 233 -13.03 -26.49 -10.28
N VAL A 234 -12.85 -25.32 -9.69
CA VAL A 234 -12.00 -24.25 -10.22
C VAL A 234 -10.72 -24.23 -9.40
N PRO A 235 -9.54 -24.45 -10.01
CA PRO A 235 -8.28 -24.37 -9.29
C PRO A 235 -8.03 -22.94 -8.83
N ASP A 236 -7.55 -22.78 -7.60
CA ASP A 236 -7.19 -21.46 -7.09
C ASP A 236 -5.88 -20.99 -7.72
N MET A 237 -5.97 -19.93 -8.53
CA MET A 237 -4.84 -19.30 -9.19
C MET A 237 -4.35 -18.06 -8.43
N GLU A 238 -5.04 -17.67 -7.35
CA GLU A 238 -4.64 -16.53 -6.55
C GLU A 238 -3.48 -16.90 -5.63
N HIS A 239 -2.46 -16.05 -5.62
CA HIS A 239 -1.35 -16.14 -4.69
C HIS A 239 -1.13 -14.79 -4.01
N LEU A 240 -0.65 -14.83 -2.78
CA LEU A 240 -0.24 -13.65 -2.05
C LEU A 240 1.23 -13.35 -2.35
N GLN A 241 1.50 -12.16 -2.85
CA GLN A 241 2.86 -11.67 -3.11
C GLN A 241 3.35 -10.86 -1.91
N LEU A 242 4.42 -11.33 -1.27
CA LEU A 242 5.13 -10.62 -0.20
C LEU A 242 6.33 -9.88 -0.80
N THR A 243 6.59 -8.67 -0.29
CA THR A 243 7.86 -8.00 -0.60
C THR A 243 9.02 -8.69 0.11
N PRO A 244 10.27 -8.55 -0.37
CA PRO A 244 11.44 -9.10 0.32
C PRO A 244 11.53 -8.66 1.79
N GLU A 245 11.15 -7.42 2.11
CA GLU A 245 11.17 -6.90 3.48
C GLU A 245 10.10 -7.54 4.36
N GLU A 246 8.88 -7.71 3.83
CA GLU A 246 7.79 -8.42 4.51
C GLU A 246 8.16 -9.87 4.77
N ALA A 247 8.62 -10.58 3.73
CA ALA A 247 8.99 -11.98 3.80
C ALA A 247 10.16 -12.22 4.76
N PHE A 248 11.20 -11.37 4.70
CA PHE A 248 12.33 -11.47 5.62
C PHE A 248 11.94 -11.19 7.06
N PHE A 249 11.02 -10.25 7.33
CA PHE A 249 10.52 -10.01 8.68
C PHE A 249 9.71 -11.20 9.21
N LEU A 250 8.83 -11.78 8.38
CA LEU A 250 8.02 -12.93 8.74
C LEU A 250 8.88 -14.18 9.02
N SER A 251 9.95 -14.39 8.26
CA SER A 251 10.84 -15.55 8.44
C SER A 251 11.88 -15.34 9.54
N TYR A 252 12.61 -14.22 9.54
CA TYR A 252 13.73 -13.98 10.46
C TYR A 252 13.27 -13.48 11.84
N VAL A 253 12.35 -12.51 11.89
CA VAL A 253 11.95 -11.88 13.16
C VAL A 253 10.82 -12.65 13.83
N LEU A 254 9.78 -12.98 13.06
CA LEU A 254 8.61 -13.67 13.60
C LEU A 254 8.75 -15.20 13.56
N GLY A 255 9.51 -15.79 12.64
CA GLY A 255 9.64 -17.25 12.53
C GLY A 255 8.36 -17.98 12.11
N VAL A 256 7.45 -17.29 11.40
CA VAL A 256 6.14 -17.84 10.99
C VAL A 256 6.08 -18.22 9.51
N LEU A 257 7.15 -17.93 8.76
CA LEU A 257 7.22 -18.13 7.32
C LEU A 257 8.49 -18.89 6.95
N GLU A 258 8.32 -20.03 6.30
CA GLU A 258 9.40 -20.81 5.70
C GLU A 258 9.40 -20.58 4.20
N ILE A 259 10.52 -20.07 3.68
CA ILE A 259 10.70 -19.89 2.24
C ILE A 259 11.40 -21.13 1.71
N VAL A 260 10.76 -21.82 0.77
CA VAL A 260 11.24 -23.06 0.16
C VAL A 260 11.55 -22.86 -1.33
N ASP A 261 12.36 -23.75 -1.87
CA ASP A 261 12.70 -23.76 -3.29
C ASP A 261 11.60 -24.45 -4.10
N VAL A 262 11.26 -23.91 -5.27
CA VAL A 262 10.19 -24.45 -6.14
C VAL A 262 10.62 -25.78 -6.76
N ASP A 263 11.92 -25.99 -6.96
CA ASP A 263 12.48 -27.17 -7.63
C ASP A 263 12.42 -28.47 -6.79
N THR A 264 11.97 -28.38 -5.53
CA THR A 264 11.72 -29.58 -4.71
C THR A 264 10.38 -30.18 -5.12
N ASN A 265 10.41 -31.17 -6.01
CA ASN A 265 9.24 -31.97 -6.40
C ASN A 265 8.41 -32.38 -5.18
N GLU A 266 7.08 -32.33 -5.29
CA GLU A 266 6.06 -32.59 -4.26
C GLU A 266 6.12 -33.99 -3.60
N SER A 267 7.09 -34.82 -3.97
CA SER A 267 7.25 -36.20 -3.51
C SER A 267 8.31 -36.42 -2.43
N ASP A 268 9.10 -35.40 -2.05
CA ASP A 268 10.08 -35.50 -0.96
C ASP A 268 9.62 -34.70 0.27
N ASP A 269 9.29 -35.43 1.35
CA ASP A 269 8.81 -34.93 2.65
C ASP A 269 9.83 -34.05 3.42
N GLN A 270 10.91 -33.62 2.76
CA GLN A 270 11.99 -32.80 3.31
C GLN A 270 12.21 -31.54 2.45
N SER A 271 11.20 -30.68 2.35
CA SER A 271 11.36 -29.33 1.80
C SER A 271 12.29 -28.52 2.71
N ILE A 272 13.55 -28.30 2.31
CA ILE A 272 14.53 -27.57 3.11
C ILE A 272 14.32 -26.06 2.93
N SER A 273 13.96 -25.37 4.02
CA SER A 273 13.80 -23.91 4.01
C SER A 273 15.15 -23.18 3.87
N TYR A 274 15.12 -22.06 3.15
CA TYR A 274 16.28 -21.19 3.01
C TYR A 274 16.66 -20.52 4.35
N PRO A 275 17.93 -20.59 4.77
CA PRO A 275 18.37 -19.95 6.00
C PRO A 275 18.40 -18.42 5.85
N ALA A 276 18.21 -17.70 6.95
CA ALA A 276 18.10 -16.24 6.93
C ALA A 276 19.32 -15.52 6.32
N TRP A 277 20.54 -16.02 6.53
CA TRP A 277 21.75 -15.43 5.95
C TRP A 277 21.73 -15.50 4.40
N TYR A 278 21.16 -16.58 3.85
CA TYR A 278 21.06 -16.77 2.41
C TYR A 278 20.01 -15.83 1.83
N LEU A 279 18.84 -15.74 2.48
CA LEU A 279 17.78 -14.80 2.09
C LEU A 279 18.28 -13.35 2.10
N LEU A 280 19.04 -12.95 3.13
CA LEU A 280 19.64 -11.62 3.20
C LEU A 280 20.55 -11.34 1.98
N ARG A 281 21.47 -12.25 1.67
CA ARG A 281 22.38 -12.10 0.51
C ARG A 281 21.60 -12.09 -0.81
N LEU A 282 20.62 -12.98 -0.96
CA LEU A 282 19.74 -13.06 -2.13
C LEU A 282 19.02 -11.73 -2.36
N TYR A 283 18.36 -11.18 -1.34
CA TYR A 283 17.62 -9.93 -1.46
C TYR A 283 18.54 -8.72 -1.69
N CYS A 284 19.72 -8.69 -1.06
CA CYS A 284 20.74 -7.67 -1.32
C CYS A 284 21.26 -7.73 -2.78
N ALA A 285 21.46 -8.93 -3.33
CA ALA A 285 21.89 -9.11 -4.72
C ALA A 285 20.82 -8.57 -5.69
N HIS A 286 19.56 -8.93 -5.49
CA HIS A 286 18.46 -8.42 -6.32
C HIS A 286 18.18 -6.92 -6.14
N ALA A 287 18.41 -6.35 -4.96
CA ALA A 287 18.23 -4.91 -4.78
C ALA A 287 19.34 -4.06 -5.41
N SER A 288 20.48 -4.68 -5.74
CA SER A 288 21.63 -4.01 -6.35
C SER A 288 21.52 -3.90 -7.87
N ILE A 289 20.36 -4.22 -8.48
CA ILE A 289 20.14 -4.17 -9.93
C ILE A 289 20.46 -2.77 -10.46
N SER A 290 21.67 -2.64 -11.00
CA SER A 290 22.04 -1.73 -12.07
C SER A 290 21.97 -2.51 -13.38
N SER A 291 21.96 -1.83 -14.52
CA SER A 291 21.71 -2.33 -15.88
C SER A 291 22.58 -3.49 -16.41
N ASP A 292 23.42 -4.13 -15.60
CA ASP A 292 24.26 -5.28 -15.96
C ASP A 292 23.65 -6.59 -15.45
N THR A 293 22.86 -7.24 -16.30
CA THR A 293 22.18 -8.51 -15.98
C THR A 293 23.15 -9.69 -15.87
N ALA A 294 24.29 -9.65 -16.58
CA ALA A 294 25.23 -10.78 -16.66
C ALA A 294 26.01 -10.98 -15.34
N GLY A 295 26.47 -9.90 -14.71
CA GLY A 295 27.15 -9.98 -13.41
C GLY A 295 26.23 -10.47 -12.28
N VAL A 296 24.92 -10.24 -12.39
CA VAL A 296 23.92 -10.63 -11.39
C VAL A 296 23.64 -12.12 -11.46
N GLU A 297 23.37 -12.66 -12.64
CA GLU A 297 23.16 -14.11 -12.81
C GLU A 297 24.36 -14.91 -12.32
N GLN A 298 25.56 -14.40 -12.57
CA GLN A 298 26.79 -14.99 -12.07
C GLN A 298 26.88 -14.94 -10.54
N SER A 299 26.54 -13.79 -9.93
CA SER A 299 26.49 -13.63 -8.48
C SER A 299 25.46 -14.55 -7.81
N LEU A 300 24.27 -14.69 -8.41
CA LEU A 300 23.22 -15.59 -7.95
C LEU A 300 23.63 -17.05 -8.10
N ALA A 301 24.32 -17.42 -9.18
CA ALA A 301 24.88 -18.74 -9.36
C ALA A 301 25.92 -19.06 -8.27
N TYR A 302 26.81 -18.12 -7.93
CA TYR A 302 27.75 -18.30 -6.82
C TYR A 302 27.04 -18.45 -5.47
N LEU A 303 26.00 -17.68 -5.21
CA LEU A 303 25.18 -17.81 -4.00
C LEU A 303 24.48 -19.18 -3.92
N ARG A 304 23.88 -19.65 -5.02
CA ARG A 304 23.24 -20.98 -5.09
C ARG A 304 24.26 -22.10 -4.86
N THR A 305 25.44 -22.01 -5.47
CA THR A 305 26.53 -22.97 -5.25
C THR A 305 26.97 -22.98 -3.78
N ALA A 306 27.14 -21.80 -3.17
CA ALA A 306 27.49 -21.69 -1.75
C ALA A 306 26.41 -22.29 -0.84
N TYR A 307 25.13 -22.07 -1.15
CA TYR A 307 24.02 -22.68 -0.43
C TYR A 307 24.00 -24.20 -0.54
N ASN A 308 24.13 -24.75 -1.74
CA ASN A 308 24.18 -26.20 -1.96
C ASN A 308 25.37 -26.84 -1.25
N LEU A 309 26.54 -26.18 -1.26
CA LEU A 309 27.72 -26.63 -0.53
C LEU A 309 27.53 -26.56 0.99
N SER A 310 26.78 -25.56 1.49
CA SER A 310 26.46 -25.51 2.92
C SER A 310 25.59 -26.69 3.39
N LYS A 311 24.85 -27.34 2.47
CA LYS A 311 24.08 -28.56 2.73
C LYS A 311 24.93 -29.83 2.65
N GLY A 312 25.83 -29.91 1.67
CA GLY A 312 26.73 -31.04 1.49
C GLY A 312 28.07 -30.77 2.17
N ALA A 313 28.28 -31.30 3.38
CA ALA A 313 29.43 -31.06 4.26
C ALA A 313 30.81 -31.55 3.73
N THR A 314 31.16 -31.25 2.48
CA THR A 314 32.37 -31.74 1.80
C THR A 314 33.14 -30.58 1.19
N ARG A 315 34.38 -30.41 1.68
CA ARG A 315 35.53 -29.62 1.17
C ARG A 315 35.28 -28.41 0.25
N MET A 316 35.96 -27.32 0.64
CA MET A 316 36.01 -25.99 0.02
C MET A 316 36.33 -26.00 -1.49
N ASP A 317 35.53 -25.27 -2.26
CA ASP A 317 35.84 -24.84 -3.63
C ASP A 317 36.32 -23.36 -3.59
N PRO A 318 37.40 -22.99 -4.31
CA PRO A 318 37.77 -21.58 -4.52
C PRO A 318 36.61 -20.68 -5.01
N ALA A 319 35.52 -21.22 -5.55
CA ALA A 319 34.31 -20.48 -5.91
C ALA A 319 33.66 -19.69 -4.74
N LEU A 320 33.85 -20.09 -3.47
CA LEU A 320 33.30 -19.37 -2.30
C LEU A 320 33.91 -17.96 -2.11
N SER A 321 35.13 -17.75 -2.59
CA SER A 321 35.78 -16.42 -2.56
C SER A 321 35.15 -15.39 -3.52
N ARG A 322 34.17 -15.81 -4.33
CA ARG A 322 33.50 -14.98 -5.35
C ARG A 322 32.13 -14.46 -4.92
N ILE A 323 31.73 -14.68 -3.67
CA ILE A 323 30.48 -14.10 -3.14
C ILE A 323 30.67 -12.59 -3.00
N PRO A 324 29.85 -11.76 -3.69
CA PRO A 324 30.00 -10.32 -3.62
C PRO A 324 29.72 -9.81 -2.20
N SER A 325 30.56 -8.88 -1.75
CA SER A 325 30.37 -8.16 -0.50
C SER A 325 29.10 -7.30 -0.58
N ILE A 326 28.32 -7.29 0.50
CA ILE A 326 27.14 -6.44 0.62
C ILE A 326 27.57 -5.02 1.00
N ALA A 327 27.26 -4.05 0.12
CA ALA A 327 27.44 -2.64 0.42
C ALA A 327 26.54 -2.20 1.61
N PRO A 328 27.04 -1.43 2.60
CA PRO A 328 26.22 -0.96 3.72
C PRO A 328 25.03 -0.10 3.32
N ASP A 329 25.11 0.60 2.19
CA ASP A 329 24.05 1.42 1.62
C ASP A 329 23.24 0.68 0.53
N ASN A 330 23.18 -0.65 0.62
CA ASN A 330 22.36 -1.50 -0.24
C ASN A 330 20.87 -1.10 -0.12
N PRO A 331 20.13 -0.95 -1.24
CA PRO A 331 18.73 -0.50 -1.18
C PRO A 331 17.81 -1.41 -0.37
N PHE A 332 18.03 -2.73 -0.38
CA PHE A 332 17.25 -3.65 0.46
C PHE A 332 17.51 -3.41 1.94
N LEU A 333 18.78 -3.25 2.36
CA LEU A 333 19.11 -3.01 3.77
C LEU A 333 18.48 -1.72 4.28
N LEU A 334 18.60 -0.63 3.52
CA LEU A 334 18.01 0.66 3.92
C LEU A 334 16.49 0.55 4.08
N LYS A 335 15.83 -0.12 3.14
CA LYS A 335 14.39 -0.40 3.19
C LYS A 335 14.02 -1.29 4.36
N TYR A 336 14.73 -2.41 4.54
CA TYR A 336 14.45 -3.38 5.59
C TYR A 336 14.68 -2.83 6.99
N VAL A 337 15.73 -2.05 7.23
CA VAL A 337 15.98 -1.40 8.54
C VAL A 337 14.80 -0.49 8.91
N VAL A 338 14.32 0.32 7.97
CA VAL A 338 13.15 1.20 8.18
C VAL A 338 11.87 0.39 8.36
N PHE A 339 11.67 -0.66 7.55
CA PHE A 339 10.55 -1.57 7.67
C PHE A 339 10.51 -2.25 9.05
N HIS A 340 11.64 -2.82 9.47
CA HIS A 340 11.82 -3.47 10.76
C HIS A 340 11.53 -2.50 11.91
N HIS A 341 12.06 -1.27 11.84
CA HIS A 341 11.82 -0.22 12.82
C HIS A 341 10.33 0.05 13.02
N PHE A 342 9.60 0.35 11.95
CA PHE A 342 8.17 0.68 12.07
C PHE A 342 7.29 -0.52 12.39
N ARG A 343 7.59 -1.73 11.87
CA ARG A 343 6.87 -2.95 12.26
C ARG A 343 7.07 -3.27 13.74
N SER A 344 8.28 -3.07 14.27
CA SER A 344 8.57 -3.26 15.71
C SER A 344 7.83 -2.26 16.59
N LEU A 345 7.53 -1.07 16.09
CA LEU A 345 6.68 -0.07 16.74
C LEU A 345 5.17 -0.33 16.59
N GLY A 346 4.78 -1.41 15.89
CA GLY A 346 3.38 -1.81 15.72
C GLY A 346 2.65 -1.18 14.52
N TRP A 347 3.35 -0.42 13.67
CA TRP A 347 2.73 0.13 12.45
C TRP A 347 2.50 -0.95 11.40
N VAL A 348 1.42 -0.83 10.64
CA VAL A 348 1.24 -1.58 9.39
C VAL A 348 1.94 -0.79 8.27
N VAL A 349 3.02 -1.35 7.74
CA VAL A 349 3.87 -0.73 6.71
C VAL A 349 3.45 -1.26 5.34
N ARG A 350 3.21 -0.38 4.37
CA ARG A 350 2.86 -0.78 2.99
C ARG A 350 3.67 -0.01 1.95
N PRO A 351 3.91 -0.56 0.75
CA PRO A 351 4.61 0.17 -0.32
C PRO A 351 3.93 1.49 -0.68
N GLY A 352 4.74 2.55 -0.79
CA GLY A 352 4.28 3.92 -1.00
C GLY A 352 4.33 4.43 -2.43
N ILE A 353 4.67 3.59 -3.41
CA ILE A 353 4.97 4.00 -4.79
C ILE A 353 3.87 4.83 -5.46
N LYS A 354 2.60 4.57 -5.12
CA LYS A 354 1.43 5.34 -5.62
C LYS A 354 1.46 6.81 -5.23
N PHE A 355 2.24 7.17 -4.21
CA PHE A 355 2.37 8.52 -3.69
C PHE A 355 3.82 9.03 -3.80
N ALA A 356 4.66 8.41 -4.64
CA ALA A 356 6.06 8.79 -4.83
C ALA A 356 6.87 8.81 -3.52
N VAL A 357 6.60 7.87 -2.61
CA VAL A 357 7.34 7.64 -1.36
C VAL A 357 7.65 6.15 -1.21
N ASP A 358 8.58 5.80 -0.31
CA ASP A 358 9.00 4.41 -0.10
C ASP A 358 7.92 3.60 0.61
N TYR A 359 7.42 4.12 1.73
CA TYR A 359 6.41 3.44 2.55
C TYR A 359 5.25 4.34 2.97
N LEU A 360 4.16 3.70 3.35
CA LEU A 360 3.00 4.27 4.01
C LEU A 360 2.79 3.58 5.35
N LEU A 361 2.53 4.36 6.39
CA LEU A 361 2.26 3.84 7.73
C LEU A 361 0.78 3.97 8.07
N TYR A 362 0.21 2.88 8.54
CA TYR A 362 -1.16 2.80 9.06
C TYR A 362 -1.12 2.34 10.50
N ILE A 363 -1.91 2.96 11.39
CA ILE A 363 -1.98 2.56 12.80
C ILE A 363 -2.59 1.15 12.93
N ARG A 364 -3.74 0.91 12.28
CA ARG A 364 -4.44 -0.39 12.34
C ARG A 364 -4.50 -1.14 11.00
N GLY A 365 -4.20 -0.44 9.90
CA GLY A 365 -4.21 -1.01 8.55
C GLY A 365 -5.22 -0.35 7.60
N PRO A 366 -5.12 -0.66 6.29
CA PRO A 366 -5.86 0.03 5.24
C PRO A 366 -7.39 -0.13 5.28
N ALA A 367 -7.89 -1.17 5.96
CA ALA A 367 -9.34 -1.41 6.11
C ALA A 367 -10.01 -0.45 7.10
N PHE A 368 -9.24 0.13 8.03
CA PHE A 368 -9.76 0.95 9.13
C PHE A 368 -9.59 2.45 8.86
N THR A 369 -8.38 2.87 8.52
CA THR A 369 -8.02 4.28 8.37
C THR A 369 -7.12 4.48 7.16
N HIS A 370 -7.05 5.72 6.67
CA HIS A 370 -6.03 6.09 5.69
C HIS A 370 -4.63 6.05 6.30
N ALA A 371 -3.60 5.99 5.46
CA ALA A 371 -2.22 6.11 5.90
C ALA A 371 -1.99 7.48 6.53
N GLU A 372 -1.36 7.51 7.70
CA GLU A 372 -1.08 8.73 8.43
C GLU A 372 0.22 9.38 7.95
N PHE A 373 1.27 8.56 7.82
CA PHE A 373 2.59 8.99 7.38
C PHE A 373 2.95 8.42 6.01
N ALA A 374 3.57 9.28 5.20
CA ALA A 374 4.25 8.94 3.97
C ALA A 374 5.76 9.03 4.22
N ILE A 375 6.47 7.92 4.06
CA ILE A 375 7.86 7.75 4.48
C ILE A 375 8.80 7.85 3.29
N MET A 376 9.76 8.76 3.39
CA MET A 376 10.87 8.86 2.45
C MET A 376 12.18 8.50 3.16
N ILE A 377 12.87 7.49 2.65
CA ILE A 377 14.12 6.98 3.23
C ILE A 377 15.30 7.76 2.65
N ILE A 378 16.15 8.29 3.54
CA ILE A 378 17.32 9.07 3.16
C ILE A 378 18.57 8.46 3.81
N PRO A 379 19.55 7.96 3.04
CA PRO A 379 20.80 7.50 3.62
C PRO A 379 21.61 8.68 4.17
N SER A 380 22.18 8.50 5.35
CA SER A 380 22.99 9.50 6.05
C SER A 380 24.39 8.94 6.30
N TYR A 381 25.41 9.63 5.80
CA TYR A 381 26.80 9.19 5.82
C TYR A 381 27.61 9.99 6.84
N SER A 382 27.31 9.81 8.13
CA SER A 382 27.92 10.61 9.21
C SER A 382 29.19 9.99 9.81
N ALA A 383 29.49 8.72 9.52
CA ALA A 383 30.70 8.05 10.04
C ALA A 383 32.00 8.62 9.43
N ALA A 384 33.08 8.64 10.22
CA ALA A 384 34.39 9.19 9.82
C ALA A 384 34.92 8.55 8.53
N TYR A 385 34.75 7.23 8.39
CA TYR A 385 35.07 6.45 7.20
C TYR A 385 34.61 7.11 5.88
N TRP A 386 33.40 7.68 5.85
CA TRP A 386 32.85 8.28 4.63
C TRP A 386 33.49 9.62 4.26
N ASN A 387 34.06 10.33 5.23
CA ASN A 387 34.74 11.61 5.02
C ASN A 387 36.23 11.44 4.70
N GLU A 388 36.83 10.34 5.15
CA GLU A 388 38.26 10.02 4.96
C GLU A 388 38.52 9.26 3.65
N GLN A 389 37.48 9.03 2.83
CA GLN A 389 37.59 8.26 1.60
C GLN A 389 38.32 9.06 0.50
N GLU A 390 39.48 8.57 0.04
CA GLU A 390 40.23 9.21 -1.05
C GLU A 390 39.76 8.80 -2.46
N ASN A 391 38.95 7.73 -2.58
CA ASN A 391 38.47 7.24 -3.87
C ASN A 391 37.39 8.19 -4.47
N PRO A 392 37.65 8.85 -5.61
CA PRO A 392 36.71 9.79 -6.23
C PRO A 392 35.35 9.18 -6.60
N GLU A 393 35.32 7.90 -6.98
CA GLU A 393 34.08 7.21 -7.36
C GLU A 393 33.18 6.97 -6.14
N ALA A 394 33.78 6.62 -5.00
CA ALA A 394 33.06 6.42 -3.75
C ALA A 394 32.48 7.74 -3.22
N ILE A 395 33.25 8.83 -3.30
CA ILE A 395 32.79 10.19 -2.95
C ILE A 395 31.61 10.59 -3.83
N SER A 396 31.73 10.44 -5.16
CA SER A 396 30.65 10.77 -6.12
C SER A 396 29.39 9.94 -5.87
N ARG A 397 29.53 8.63 -5.61
CA ARG A 397 28.41 7.73 -5.30
C ARG A 397 27.67 8.16 -4.03
N VAL A 398 28.41 8.48 -2.96
CA VAL A 398 27.85 8.97 -1.70
C VAL A 398 27.15 10.32 -1.91
N ALA A 399 27.80 11.25 -2.60
CA ALA A 399 27.24 12.56 -2.92
C ALA A 399 25.93 12.43 -3.71
N ASN A 400 25.87 11.58 -4.73
CA ASN A 400 24.65 11.39 -5.53
C ASN A 400 23.50 10.75 -4.75
N LYS A 401 23.80 9.85 -3.80
CA LYS A 401 22.77 9.21 -2.97
C LYS A 401 22.26 10.11 -1.84
N ALA A 402 23.14 10.91 -1.25
CA ALA A 402 22.81 11.84 -0.18
C ALA A 402 22.20 13.15 -0.71
N CYS A 403 22.60 13.61 -1.90
CA CYS A 403 22.17 14.87 -2.45
C CYS A 403 20.74 14.76 -2.99
N LYS A 404 19.82 15.28 -2.19
CA LYS A 404 18.46 15.58 -2.61
C LYS A 404 18.30 17.08 -2.64
N ASP A 405 18.01 17.62 -3.81
CA ASP A 405 17.85 19.06 -3.97
C ASP A 405 16.51 19.57 -3.41
N TRP A 406 16.43 20.89 -3.25
CA TRP A 406 15.24 21.57 -2.76
C TRP A 406 14.01 21.30 -3.63
N TRP A 407 14.20 21.16 -4.95
CA TRP A 407 13.13 20.89 -5.90
C TRP A 407 12.58 19.48 -5.77
N TRP A 408 13.43 18.46 -5.59
CA TRP A 408 12.98 17.12 -5.23
C TRP A 408 12.11 17.14 -3.97
N PHE A 409 12.58 17.83 -2.92
CA PHE A 409 11.85 17.87 -1.66
C PHE A 409 10.48 18.53 -1.83
N HIS A 410 10.41 19.66 -2.53
CA HIS A 410 9.15 20.33 -2.83
C HIS A 410 8.21 19.50 -3.71
N ARG A 411 8.73 18.74 -4.68
CA ARG A 411 7.91 17.84 -5.51
C ARG A 411 7.27 16.76 -4.65
N VAL A 412 8.04 16.09 -3.79
CA VAL A 412 7.53 15.05 -2.89
C VAL A 412 6.51 15.63 -1.91
N ASN A 413 6.84 16.76 -1.28
CA ASN A 413 5.95 17.43 -0.34
C ASN A 413 4.65 17.89 -1.01
N ARG A 414 4.70 18.41 -2.25
CA ARG A 414 3.50 18.79 -3.01
C ARG A 414 2.56 17.59 -3.22
N VAL A 415 3.09 16.45 -3.63
CA VAL A 415 2.28 15.22 -3.79
C VAL A 415 1.63 14.84 -2.46
N GLN A 416 2.38 14.85 -1.35
CA GLN A 416 1.83 14.46 -0.03
C GLN A 416 0.73 15.41 0.45
N THR A 417 0.92 16.72 0.26
CA THR A 417 -0.10 17.71 0.62
C THR A 417 -1.40 17.54 -0.17
N GLN A 418 -1.32 17.16 -1.46
CA GLN A 418 -2.50 16.90 -2.28
C GLN A 418 -3.28 15.65 -1.83
N VAL A 419 -2.57 14.61 -1.38
CA VAL A 419 -3.18 13.37 -0.90
C VAL A 419 -3.40 13.33 0.61
N MET A 420 -3.25 14.50 1.27
CA MET A 420 -3.46 14.73 2.70
C MET A 420 -2.69 13.75 3.61
N LYS A 421 -1.43 13.48 3.28
CA LYS A 421 -0.53 12.66 4.11
C LYS A 421 0.54 13.51 4.74
N THR A 422 0.97 13.14 5.95
CA THR A 422 2.09 13.79 6.61
C THR A 422 3.39 13.18 6.07
N LEU A 423 4.22 13.99 5.42
CA LEU A 423 5.53 13.56 4.96
C LEU A 423 6.47 13.39 6.16
N MET A 424 7.09 12.23 6.28
CA MET A 424 8.13 11.96 7.27
C MET A 424 9.41 11.54 6.53
N LEU A 425 10.48 12.28 6.77
CA LEU A 425 11.82 11.95 6.28
C LEU A 425 12.48 11.04 7.31
N VAL A 426 12.93 9.87 6.86
CA VAL A 426 13.55 8.88 7.73
C VAL A 426 15.01 8.74 7.32
N TYR A 427 15.89 9.28 8.15
CA TYR A 427 17.33 9.21 7.92
C TYR A 427 17.88 7.91 8.49
N VAL A 428 18.56 7.15 7.65
CA VAL A 428 19.25 5.92 8.04
C VAL A 428 20.74 6.19 8.07
N GLU A 429 21.35 6.15 9.26
CA GLU A 429 22.80 6.26 9.39
C GLU A 429 23.46 5.01 8.83
N VAL A 430 24.22 5.18 7.76
CA VAL A 430 24.90 4.11 7.05
C VAL A 430 26.23 3.81 7.76
N PRO A 431 26.42 2.60 8.30
CA PRO A 431 27.66 2.23 8.98
C PRO A 431 28.79 1.99 7.98
N GLU A 432 30.00 1.84 8.52
CA GLU A 432 31.18 1.43 7.76
C GLU A 432 31.00 0.03 7.13
N PRO A 433 31.72 -0.31 6.04
CA PRO A 433 31.71 -1.63 5.44
C PRO A 433 31.93 -2.73 6.48
N TRP A 434 30.98 -3.65 6.55
CA TRP A 434 30.97 -4.74 7.54
C TRP A 434 31.06 -6.13 6.90
N ASP A 435 30.72 -6.29 5.62
CA ASP A 435 30.79 -7.57 4.89
C ASP A 435 32.16 -7.75 4.20
N THR A 436 33.25 -7.51 4.93
CA THR A 436 34.62 -7.57 4.40
C THR A 436 35.18 -8.99 4.36
N ASN A 437 34.66 -9.88 5.19
CA ASN A 437 35.16 -11.25 5.37
C ASN A 437 34.32 -12.28 4.61
N SER A 438 33.56 -11.87 3.57
CA SER A 438 32.67 -12.77 2.81
C SER A 438 33.42 -13.94 2.14
N THR A 439 34.75 -13.87 2.09
CA THR A 439 35.67 -14.86 1.52
C THR A 439 36.17 -15.91 2.54
N ASP A 440 35.91 -15.75 3.85
CA ASP A 440 36.34 -16.69 4.89
C ASP A 440 35.41 -17.90 5.03
N LYS A 441 35.94 -19.02 5.57
CA LYS A 441 35.26 -20.34 5.68
C LYS A 441 33.86 -20.30 6.31
N ASP A 442 33.60 -19.38 7.22
CA ASP A 442 32.28 -19.10 7.80
C ASP A 442 31.85 -17.63 7.60
N GLY A 443 32.68 -16.79 6.96
CA GLY A 443 32.44 -15.35 6.83
C GLY A 443 31.33 -15.00 5.84
N PHE A 444 30.93 -15.93 4.97
CA PHE A 444 29.75 -15.75 4.14
C PHE A 444 28.43 -15.82 4.94
N LYS A 445 28.41 -16.47 6.11
CA LYS A 445 27.25 -16.47 7.01
C LYS A 445 27.22 -15.15 7.77
N VAL A 446 26.33 -14.27 7.35
CA VAL A 446 26.18 -12.95 7.98
C VAL A 446 25.42 -13.08 9.30
N ASP A 447 25.99 -12.59 10.40
CA ASP A 447 25.24 -12.36 11.63
C ASP A 447 24.35 -11.12 11.47
N ILE A 448 23.12 -11.38 11.05
CA ILE A 448 22.10 -10.36 10.76
C ILE A 448 21.84 -9.48 11.99
N GLY A 449 21.81 -10.05 13.20
CA GLY A 449 21.53 -9.31 14.43
C GLY A 449 22.63 -8.28 14.73
N SER A 450 23.89 -8.67 14.55
CA SER A 450 25.04 -7.77 14.71
C SER A 450 25.09 -6.71 13.61
N VAL A 451 24.66 -7.03 12.39
CA VAL A 451 24.58 -6.07 11.28
C VAL A 451 23.51 -5.01 11.53
N LEU A 452 22.27 -5.41 11.86
CA LEU A 452 21.15 -4.48 12.06
C LEU A 452 21.41 -3.49 13.21
N LYS A 453 22.11 -3.92 14.27
CA LYS A 453 22.50 -3.06 15.40
C LYS A 453 23.43 -1.90 15.00
N ARG A 454 24.14 -2.00 13.88
CA ARG A 454 25.04 -0.94 13.39
C ARG A 454 24.29 0.21 12.73
N TYR A 455 23.06 -0.03 12.24
CA TYR A 455 22.24 1.00 11.62
C TYR A 455 21.46 1.77 12.68
N LYS A 456 21.32 3.08 12.47
CA LYS A 456 20.47 3.95 13.30
C LYS A 456 19.44 4.66 12.44
N VAL A 457 18.22 4.75 12.94
CA VAL A 457 17.09 5.38 12.27
C VAL A 457 16.71 6.67 13.00
N ARG A 458 16.59 7.78 12.27
CA ARG A 458 16.12 9.07 12.79
C ARG A 458 14.92 9.53 12.00
N GLU A 459 13.85 9.88 12.70
CA GLU A 459 12.57 10.29 12.12
C GLU A 459 12.40 11.81 12.19
N PHE A 460 12.06 12.44 11.06
CA PHE A 460 11.74 13.86 11.00
C PHE A 460 10.39 14.06 10.33
N VAL A 461 9.40 14.44 11.14
CA VAL A 461 8.06 14.73 10.64
C VAL A 461 8.02 16.14 10.08
N PHE A 462 7.77 16.26 8.77
CA PHE A 462 7.63 17.55 8.13
C PHE A 462 6.17 17.98 8.15
N LYS A 463 5.89 19.06 8.87
CA LYS A 463 4.58 19.74 8.86
C LYS A 463 4.72 21.06 8.14
N ARG A 464 3.68 21.44 7.39
CA ARG A 464 3.62 22.76 6.76
C ARG A 464 3.70 23.82 7.86
N TRP A 465 4.76 24.62 7.83
CA TRP A 465 4.86 25.79 8.68
C TRP A 465 3.76 26.78 8.27
N SER A 466 2.91 27.14 9.22
CA SER A 466 1.85 28.13 9.04
C SER A 466 2.10 29.25 10.05
N PRO A 467 2.36 30.49 9.59
CA PRO A 467 2.66 31.60 10.50
C PRO A 467 1.59 31.81 11.59
N SER A 468 0.33 31.48 11.30
CA SER A 468 -0.79 31.61 12.24
C SER A 468 -0.90 30.47 13.26
N ARG A 469 -0.26 29.32 13.02
CA ARG A 469 -0.30 28.13 13.90
C ARG A 469 1.03 27.81 14.57
N ASN A 470 2.13 28.41 14.12
CA ASN A 470 3.51 28.06 14.50
C ASN A 470 4.28 29.32 14.94
N ARG A 471 3.60 30.26 15.63
CA ARG A 471 4.17 31.56 16.02
C ARG A 471 4.89 31.55 17.37
N ASP A 472 4.88 30.42 18.07
CA ASP A 472 5.44 30.24 19.41
C ASP A 472 6.88 29.73 19.38
#